data_AF-A0A3N2NQF2-F1
#
_entry.id   AF-A0A3N2NQF2-F1
#
_cell.length_a   1.000
_cell.length_b   1.000
_cell.length_c   1.000
_cell.angle_alpha   90.00
_cell.angle_beta   90.00
_cell.angle_gamma   90.00
#
_symmetry.space_group_name_H-M   'P 1'
#
loop_
_entity.id
_entity.type
_entity.pdbx_description
1 polymer ?
#
loop_
_entity_poly.entity_id
_entity_poly.type
_entity_poly.pdbx_seq_one_letter_code
_entity_poly.pdbx_strand_id
1 'polypeptide(L)'
;MADVNGVIDNTPDSLEFARMARPVAGSTRRGDNPVLFLVGNSTMRAGTPGNGNNGQWGWGHFMQNHFDISKITVENHALGGMSSRTFYNRLWADVVKGIRPGDWVVIELGHNDNGPYDSGRARASIPGIGADSLNVTIQETGVKETVYTFGEYMRRMIADVKARGGRPMLFSLTPRNAWDDADSTIVTRVNKTYGLWSSQVAEAEGIPFIDLNDISARKYERFGKEKVKAQVFYLDRIHTSEYGARVNAASAAEGIRAYPGLELAQYLLPSVADTMPGITNNADGPTVYVVGRDESGPTPRAFIESGRWDRVYNSLRPGDKVCICFTEACNTDRESDEDSFMLPGSGEESKVYKMSRSGRYRVVYTYGWYIRKIMQDCVEKGAVPELR
;
A
#
# COMPACT_ATOMS: atom_id res chain seq x y z
N MET A 1 -14.70 -12.71 20.82
CA MET A 1 -15.12 -11.42 21.40
C MET A 1 -15.05 -10.37 20.31
N ALA A 2 -16.02 -9.47 20.23
CA ALA A 2 -15.99 -8.36 19.26
C ALA A 2 -14.76 -7.47 19.52
N ASP A 3 -14.05 -7.06 18.46
CA ASP A 3 -12.99 -6.06 18.55
C ASP A 3 -13.60 -4.76 19.09
N VAL A 4 -12.89 -4.06 19.98
CA VAL A 4 -13.30 -2.79 20.58
C VAL A 4 -13.58 -1.72 19.52
N ASN A 5 -13.01 -1.90 18.31
CA ASN A 5 -13.22 -1.04 17.16
C ASN A 5 -14.36 -1.48 16.22
N GLY A 6 -15.11 -2.54 16.53
CA GLY A 6 -16.18 -3.08 15.66
C GLY A 6 -15.66 -3.68 14.35
N VAL A 7 -14.40 -4.12 14.33
CA VAL A 7 -13.69 -4.58 13.13
C VAL A 7 -13.93 -6.08 12.91
N ILE A 8 -14.32 -6.45 11.69
CA ILE A 8 -14.36 -7.84 11.24
C ILE A 8 -12.99 -8.18 10.64
N ASP A 9 -12.09 -8.66 11.47
CA ASP A 9 -10.81 -9.22 11.02
C ASP A 9 -11.04 -10.64 10.49
N ASN A 10 -11.32 -10.75 9.19
CA ASN A 10 -11.53 -12.02 8.48
C ASN A 10 -10.21 -12.81 8.27
N THR A 11 -9.22 -12.63 9.13
CA THR A 11 -7.96 -13.36 9.12
C THR A 11 -8.07 -14.53 10.10
N PRO A 12 -8.62 -15.70 9.70
CA PRO A 12 -8.78 -16.83 10.61
C PRO A 12 -7.45 -17.14 11.33
N ASP A 13 -7.58 -17.22 12.66
CA ASP A 13 -6.53 -17.24 13.67
C ASP A 13 -5.63 -18.50 13.67
N SER A 14 -5.03 -18.90 12.54
CA SER A 14 -3.85 -19.77 12.62
C SER A 14 -2.61 -19.04 12.11
N LEU A 15 -1.70 -18.76 13.05
CA LEU A 15 -0.32 -18.35 12.75
C LEU A 15 0.36 -19.30 11.73
N GLU A 16 -0.12 -20.55 11.66
CA GLU A 16 0.31 -21.57 10.70
C GLU A 16 -0.09 -21.24 9.25
N PHE A 17 -1.37 -20.90 8.98
CA PHE A 17 -1.78 -20.37 7.67
C PHE A 17 -1.09 -19.03 7.36
N ALA A 18 -0.90 -18.19 8.37
CA ALA A 18 -0.23 -16.92 8.19
C ALA A 18 1.26 -17.07 7.82
N ARG A 19 1.96 -18.08 8.36
CA ARG A 19 3.33 -18.44 8.00
C ARG A 19 3.43 -18.96 6.56
N MET A 20 2.45 -19.74 6.09
CA MET A 20 2.42 -20.21 4.70
C MET A 20 2.22 -19.09 3.67
N ALA A 21 1.61 -17.98 4.08
CA ALA A 21 1.24 -16.88 3.20
C ALA A 21 2.22 -15.69 3.23
N ARG A 22 3.23 -15.69 4.11
CA ARG A 22 4.30 -14.67 4.12
C ARG A 22 5.50 -15.19 3.31
N PRO A 23 6.21 -14.31 2.56
CA PRO A 23 7.48 -14.71 1.99
C PRO A 23 8.45 -15.10 3.11
N VAL A 24 9.32 -16.08 2.84
CA VAL A 24 10.49 -16.32 3.69
C VAL A 24 11.38 -15.09 3.61
N ALA A 25 11.81 -14.55 4.76
CA ALA A 25 12.54 -13.28 4.79
C ALA A 25 13.83 -13.35 3.96
N GLY A 26 13.98 -12.41 3.03
CA GLY A 26 15.10 -12.29 2.11
C GLY A 26 15.05 -13.25 0.91
N SER A 27 13.98 -14.04 0.76
CA SER A 27 13.87 -15.06 -0.30
C SER A 27 13.69 -14.48 -1.70
N THR A 28 13.26 -13.22 -1.82
CA THR A 28 13.09 -12.56 -3.12
C THR A 28 14.37 -11.91 -3.64
N ARG A 29 15.43 -11.85 -2.82
CA ARG A 29 16.69 -11.18 -3.16
C ARG A 29 17.27 -11.70 -4.48
N ARG A 30 17.74 -10.77 -5.32
CA ARG A 30 18.38 -11.06 -6.60
C ARG A 30 19.83 -10.59 -6.59
N GLY A 31 20.77 -11.53 -6.55
CA GLY A 31 22.20 -11.20 -6.39
C GLY A 31 22.44 -10.39 -5.11
N ASP A 32 23.16 -9.27 -5.25
CA ASP A 32 23.47 -8.36 -4.15
C ASP A 32 22.50 -7.17 -4.03
N ASN A 33 21.42 -7.16 -4.82
CA ASN A 33 20.43 -6.11 -4.73
C ASN A 33 19.77 -6.09 -3.34
N PRO A 34 19.42 -4.91 -2.81
CA PRO A 34 18.71 -4.80 -1.55
C PRO A 34 17.29 -5.37 -1.65
N VAL A 35 16.72 -5.66 -0.50
CA VAL A 35 15.31 -5.99 -0.31
C VAL A 35 14.67 -4.88 0.54
N LEU A 36 13.49 -4.43 0.13
CA LEU A 36 12.60 -3.61 0.93
C LEU A 36 11.64 -4.50 1.70
N PHE A 37 11.85 -4.63 3.01
CA PHE A 37 10.97 -5.33 3.93
C PHE A 37 9.86 -4.37 4.40
N LEU A 38 8.60 -4.79 4.24
CA LEU A 38 7.44 -4.08 4.76
C LEU A 38 6.88 -4.79 5.99
N VAL A 39 6.90 -4.11 7.13
CA VAL A 39 6.48 -4.61 8.44
C VAL A 39 5.25 -3.82 8.88
N GLY A 40 4.13 -4.51 9.04
CA GLY A 40 2.88 -3.84 9.40
C GLY A 40 1.74 -4.79 9.69
N ASN A 41 0.52 -4.26 9.58
CA ASN A 41 -0.73 -4.92 9.95
C ASN A 41 -1.65 -5.17 8.73
N SER A 42 -2.97 -5.29 8.94
CA SER A 42 -3.95 -5.52 7.86
C SER A 42 -4.04 -4.39 6.85
N THR A 43 -3.74 -3.13 7.20
CA THR A 43 -3.75 -2.03 6.21
C THR A 43 -2.63 -2.13 5.18
N MET A 44 -1.59 -2.90 5.48
CA MET A 44 -0.45 -3.16 4.61
C MET A 44 -0.57 -4.52 3.89
N ARG A 45 -1.36 -5.47 4.41
CA ARG A 45 -1.56 -6.81 3.83
C ARG A 45 -2.92 -6.99 3.13
N ALA A 46 -2.95 -7.66 1.98
CA ALA A 46 -4.18 -7.99 1.26
C ALA A 46 -4.88 -9.28 1.80
N GLY A 47 -5.47 -9.19 2.99
CA GLY A 47 -6.20 -10.31 3.61
C GLY A 47 -5.33 -11.55 3.90
N THR A 48 -5.96 -12.69 4.18
CA THR A 48 -5.30 -14.00 4.30
C THR A 48 -6.01 -14.95 3.35
N PRO A 49 -5.35 -15.34 2.23
CA PRO A 49 -3.93 -15.66 2.12
C PRO A 49 -2.99 -14.57 1.56
N GLY A 50 -3.37 -13.29 1.51
CA GLY A 50 -2.49 -12.21 1.00
C GLY A 50 -2.77 -11.82 -0.46
N ASN A 51 -3.89 -12.28 -1.02
CA ASN A 51 -4.31 -12.06 -2.40
C ASN A 51 -5.61 -11.24 -2.54
N GLY A 52 -6.11 -10.66 -1.45
CA GLY A 52 -7.29 -9.78 -1.44
C GLY A 52 -8.62 -10.46 -1.81
N ASN A 53 -8.68 -11.79 -1.85
CA ASN A 53 -9.90 -12.54 -2.21
C ASN A 53 -11.09 -12.33 -1.26
N ASN A 54 -10.84 -11.76 -0.09
CA ASN A 54 -11.86 -11.37 0.89
C ASN A 54 -12.32 -9.91 0.74
N GLY A 55 -11.90 -9.22 -0.33
CA GLY A 55 -12.21 -7.82 -0.62
C GLY A 55 -11.36 -6.79 0.13
N GLN A 56 -10.57 -7.21 1.12
CA GLN A 56 -9.67 -6.33 1.87
C GLN A 56 -8.28 -6.33 1.25
N TRP A 57 -7.82 -5.16 0.83
CA TRP A 57 -6.51 -4.98 0.23
C TRP A 57 -5.64 -4.08 1.11
N GLY A 58 -4.37 -4.46 1.24
CA GLY A 58 -3.38 -3.67 1.95
C GLY A 58 -2.36 -3.08 0.98
N TRP A 59 -1.91 -1.87 1.27
CA TRP A 59 -1.08 -1.07 0.35
C TRP A 59 0.26 -1.72 0.02
N GLY A 60 0.84 -2.48 0.96
CA GLY A 60 2.08 -3.21 0.76
C GLY A 60 1.97 -4.28 -0.33
N HIS A 61 0.77 -4.72 -0.70
CA HIS A 61 0.55 -5.60 -1.86
C HIS A 61 0.87 -4.91 -3.19
N PHE A 62 0.76 -3.58 -3.30
CA PHE A 62 0.98 -2.85 -4.54
C PHE A 62 2.33 -2.14 -4.59
N MET A 63 3.09 -2.16 -3.49
CA MET A 63 4.29 -1.35 -3.36
C MET A 63 5.38 -1.73 -4.38
N GLN A 64 5.50 -3.00 -4.76
CA GLN A 64 6.44 -3.44 -5.80
C GLN A 64 6.20 -2.78 -7.16
N ASN A 65 4.98 -2.32 -7.46
CA ASN A 65 4.65 -1.64 -8.72
C ASN A 65 5.28 -0.23 -8.83
N HIS A 66 5.87 0.26 -7.74
CA HIS A 66 6.52 1.56 -7.68
C HIS A 66 8.05 1.49 -7.74
N PHE A 67 8.64 0.28 -7.76
CA PHE A 67 10.08 0.06 -7.75
C PHE A 67 10.58 -0.61 -9.04
N ASP A 68 11.81 -0.28 -9.43
CA ASP A 68 12.54 -1.01 -10.45
C ASP A 68 12.97 -2.38 -9.90
N ILE A 69 12.19 -3.41 -10.21
CA ILE A 69 12.40 -4.78 -9.70
C ILE A 69 13.69 -5.45 -10.21
N SER A 70 14.41 -4.80 -11.14
CA SER A 70 15.74 -5.23 -11.56
C SER A 70 16.84 -4.77 -10.59
N LYS A 71 16.55 -3.79 -9.72
CA LYS A 71 17.50 -3.17 -8.77
C LYS A 71 17.16 -3.40 -7.30
N ILE A 72 15.91 -3.70 -6.97
CA ILE A 72 15.44 -3.96 -5.60
C ILE A 72 14.25 -4.93 -5.65
N THR A 73 14.05 -5.74 -4.61
CA THR A 73 12.79 -6.48 -4.45
C THR A 73 12.01 -6.00 -3.23
N VAL A 74 10.70 -6.25 -3.19
CA VAL A 74 9.82 -5.82 -2.10
C VAL A 74 9.18 -7.05 -1.46
N GLU A 75 9.34 -7.19 -0.14
CA GLU A 75 8.79 -8.28 0.66
C GLU A 75 7.78 -7.76 1.67
N ASN A 76 6.52 -8.10 1.46
CA ASN A 76 5.46 -7.75 2.40
C ASN A 76 5.36 -8.79 3.52
N HIS A 77 5.90 -8.45 4.69
CA HIS A 77 5.85 -9.27 5.89
C HIS A 77 4.70 -8.92 6.83
N ALA A 78 3.85 -7.95 6.48
CA ALA A 78 2.72 -7.57 7.29
C ALA A 78 1.76 -8.75 7.52
N LEU A 79 1.01 -8.67 8.62
CA LEU A 79 -0.04 -9.64 8.94
C LEU A 79 -1.23 -8.97 9.63
N GLY A 80 -2.43 -9.34 9.21
CA GLY A 80 -3.67 -8.86 9.79
C GLY A 80 -3.72 -9.08 11.30
N GLY A 81 -4.34 -8.13 12.00
CA GLY A 81 -4.49 -8.17 13.45
C GLY A 81 -3.22 -7.90 14.27
N MET A 82 -2.04 -7.71 13.66
CA MET A 82 -0.79 -7.46 14.38
C MET A 82 -0.69 -6.03 14.95
N SER A 83 -0.16 -5.93 16.17
CA SER A 83 0.28 -4.69 16.85
C SER A 83 1.80 -4.66 16.93
N SER A 84 2.39 -3.57 17.45
CA SER A 84 3.84 -3.50 17.74
C SER A 84 4.28 -4.69 18.60
N ARG A 85 3.55 -4.97 19.68
CA ARG A 85 3.77 -6.10 20.59
C ARG A 85 3.67 -7.45 19.89
N THR A 86 2.53 -7.75 19.27
CA THR A 86 2.29 -9.10 18.75
C THR A 86 3.14 -9.40 17.53
N PHE A 87 3.45 -8.40 16.70
CA PHE A 87 4.41 -8.55 15.62
C PHE A 87 5.82 -8.83 16.17
N TYR A 88 6.28 -8.03 17.14
CA TYR A 88 7.59 -8.20 17.78
C TYR A 88 7.76 -9.60 18.37
N ASN A 89 6.80 -10.03 19.18
CA ASN A 89 6.90 -11.30 19.90
C ASN A 89 6.82 -12.54 18.99
N ARG A 90 6.10 -12.46 17.86
CA ARG A 90 5.73 -13.65 17.08
C ARG A 90 6.39 -13.74 15.70
N LEU A 91 6.63 -12.60 15.05
CA LEU A 91 6.98 -12.56 13.63
C LEU A 91 8.31 -11.86 13.35
N TRP A 92 8.73 -10.95 14.23
CA TRP A 92 9.88 -10.08 14.02
C TRP A 92 11.19 -10.86 13.92
N ALA A 93 11.40 -11.83 14.81
CA ALA A 93 12.61 -12.65 14.81
C ALA A 93 12.88 -13.34 13.46
N ASP A 94 11.83 -13.71 12.72
CA ASP A 94 11.98 -14.32 11.39
C ASP A 94 12.33 -13.29 10.31
N VAL A 95 11.81 -12.06 10.41
CA VAL A 95 12.17 -10.95 9.50
C VAL A 95 13.66 -10.62 9.67
N VAL A 96 14.11 -10.45 10.92
CA VAL A 96 15.49 -10.07 11.26
C VAL A 96 16.52 -11.06 10.70
N LYS A 97 16.19 -12.36 10.60
CA LYS A 97 17.07 -13.37 10.01
C LYS A 97 17.35 -13.14 8.53
N GLY A 98 16.42 -12.53 7.78
CA GLY A 98 16.54 -12.28 6.35
C GLY A 98 17.23 -10.97 5.98
N ILE A 99 17.36 -10.04 6.94
CA ILE A 99 17.98 -8.72 6.73
C ILE A 99 19.48 -8.89 6.51
N ARG A 100 19.99 -8.22 5.48
CA ARG A 100 21.41 -8.05 5.14
C ARG A 100 21.78 -6.56 5.08
N PRO A 101 23.09 -6.25 5.13
CA PRO A 101 23.56 -4.89 4.93
C PRO A 101 23.02 -4.26 3.64
N GLY A 102 22.51 -3.04 3.74
CA GLY A 102 21.94 -2.28 2.60
C GLY A 102 20.45 -2.49 2.34
N ASP A 103 19.81 -3.46 3.00
CA ASP A 103 18.36 -3.63 2.96
C ASP A 103 17.61 -2.49 3.63
N TRP A 104 16.37 -2.29 3.23
CA TRP A 104 15.48 -1.28 3.81
C TRP A 104 14.35 -1.96 4.58
N VAL A 105 14.00 -1.41 5.73
CA VAL A 105 12.89 -1.93 6.56
C VAL A 105 11.94 -0.81 6.90
N VAL A 106 10.74 -0.84 6.33
CA VAL A 106 9.63 0.05 6.67
C VAL A 106 8.79 -0.58 7.76
N ILE A 107 8.60 0.14 8.85
CA ILE A 107 7.76 -0.29 9.98
C ILE A 107 6.56 0.66 10.10
N GLU A 108 5.34 0.12 9.97
CA GLU A 108 4.06 0.81 10.14
C GLU A 108 3.12 0.01 11.06
N LEU A 109 3.07 0.35 12.35
CA LEU A 109 2.25 -0.32 13.36
C LEU A 109 1.53 0.72 14.25
N GLY A 110 0.46 0.30 14.94
CA GLY A 110 -0.36 1.20 15.78
C GLY A 110 -1.88 0.99 15.68
N HIS A 111 -2.43 0.49 14.55
CA HIS A 111 -3.89 0.32 14.41
C HIS A 111 -4.49 -0.66 15.44
N ASN A 112 -3.70 -1.66 15.86
CA ASN A 112 -4.11 -2.74 16.76
C ASN A 112 -3.48 -2.65 18.16
N ASP A 113 -2.80 -1.54 18.46
CA ASP A 113 -2.01 -1.36 19.68
C ASP A 113 -2.83 -0.89 20.89
N ASN A 114 -4.13 -0.66 20.68
CA ASN A 114 -5.11 -0.40 21.73
C ASN A 114 -5.77 -1.69 22.24
N GLY A 115 -6.44 -1.60 23.40
CA GLY A 115 -7.24 -2.68 23.97
C GLY A 115 -6.68 -3.21 25.29
N PRO A 116 -7.17 -4.36 25.77
CA PRO A 116 -6.66 -4.99 26.99
C PRO A 116 -5.23 -5.53 26.81
N TYR A 117 -4.46 -5.52 27.89
CA TYR A 117 -3.09 -6.05 27.92
C TYR A 117 -3.03 -7.57 28.14
N ASP A 118 -4.01 -8.13 28.84
CA ASP A 118 -3.97 -9.49 29.40
C ASP A 118 -5.19 -10.35 29.04
N SER A 119 -6.18 -9.82 28.31
CA SER A 119 -7.40 -10.53 27.92
C SER A 119 -7.74 -10.35 26.43
N GLY A 120 -8.66 -11.17 25.93
CA GLY A 120 -9.08 -11.21 24.54
C GLY A 120 -7.93 -11.54 23.59
N ARG A 121 -7.70 -10.67 22.61
CA ARG A 121 -6.53 -10.83 21.70
C ARG A 121 -5.21 -10.37 22.33
N ALA A 122 -5.25 -9.69 23.48
CA ALA A 122 -4.09 -9.18 24.24
C ALA A 122 -3.01 -8.50 23.38
N ARG A 123 -3.44 -7.57 22.50
CA ARG A 123 -2.56 -6.93 21.50
C ARG A 123 -1.93 -5.62 21.96
N ALA A 124 -2.44 -5.04 23.04
CA ALA A 124 -2.11 -3.67 23.39
C ALA A 124 -0.64 -3.46 23.77
N SER A 125 -0.14 -2.28 23.46
CA SER A 125 1.14 -1.73 23.94
C SER A 125 0.87 -0.57 24.90
N ILE A 126 1.82 -0.26 25.79
CA ILE A 126 1.65 0.88 26.70
C ILE A 126 1.74 2.18 25.86
N PRO A 127 0.78 3.12 25.99
CA PRO A 127 0.80 4.40 25.27
C PRO A 127 2.09 5.21 25.48
N GLY A 128 2.57 5.86 24.42
CA GLY A 128 3.71 6.78 24.49
C GLY A 128 5.05 6.17 24.06
N ILE A 129 6.12 6.95 24.28
CA ILE A 129 7.48 6.64 23.82
C ILE A 129 8.47 6.31 24.95
N GLY A 130 7.99 6.30 26.21
CA GLY A 130 8.79 6.03 27.41
C GLY A 130 9.38 4.61 27.44
N ALA A 131 10.04 4.25 28.55
CA ALA A 131 10.66 2.92 28.72
C ALA A 131 9.85 1.99 29.65
N ASP A 132 8.58 2.34 29.91
CA ASP A 132 7.75 1.59 30.83
C ASP A 132 7.49 0.17 30.33
N SER A 133 7.32 -0.75 31.30
CA SER A 133 6.95 -2.13 31.03
C SER A 133 5.98 -2.67 32.06
N LEU A 134 5.18 -3.66 31.66
CA LEU A 134 4.19 -4.32 32.47
C LEU A 134 4.26 -5.83 32.24
N ASN A 135 4.44 -6.62 33.30
CA ASN A 135 4.32 -8.08 33.20
C ASN A 135 2.84 -8.47 33.30
N VAL A 136 2.37 -9.24 32.32
CA VAL A 136 1.00 -9.74 32.26
C VAL A 136 0.98 -11.26 32.13
N THR A 137 -0.12 -11.87 32.58
CA THR A 137 -0.45 -13.26 32.29
C THR A 137 -1.72 -13.25 31.43
N ILE A 138 -1.63 -13.76 30.21
CA ILE A 138 -2.78 -13.78 29.29
C ILE A 138 -3.84 -14.71 29.86
N GLN A 139 -5.01 -14.17 30.19
CA GLN A 139 -6.07 -14.87 30.90
C GLN A 139 -6.52 -16.13 30.14
N GLU A 140 -6.59 -16.06 28.82
CA GLU A 140 -7.05 -17.17 27.97
C GLU A 140 -6.03 -18.30 27.80
N THR A 141 -4.73 -18.04 28.00
CA THR A 141 -3.66 -19.01 27.66
C THR A 141 -2.68 -19.31 28.78
N GLY A 142 -2.69 -18.51 29.85
CA GLY A 142 -1.70 -18.56 30.93
C GLY A 142 -0.29 -18.11 30.53
N VAL A 143 -0.07 -17.68 29.28
CA VAL A 143 1.24 -17.23 28.81
C VAL A 143 1.63 -15.94 29.55
N LYS A 144 2.86 -15.90 30.07
CA LYS A 144 3.42 -14.71 30.69
C LYS A 144 4.19 -13.89 29.64
N GLU A 145 3.88 -12.60 29.55
CA GLU A 145 4.54 -11.69 28.62
C GLU A 145 4.89 -10.37 29.32
N THR A 146 5.96 -9.71 28.85
CA THR A 146 6.26 -8.32 29.19
C THR A 146 5.73 -7.41 28.09
N VAL A 147 4.88 -6.47 28.46
CA VAL A 147 4.32 -5.43 27.59
C VAL A 147 5.19 -4.20 27.74
N TYR A 148 5.72 -3.68 26.64
CA TYR A 148 6.44 -2.41 26.62
C TYR A 148 5.59 -1.28 26.07
N THR A 149 6.10 -0.05 26.16
CA THR A 149 5.54 1.09 25.41
C THR A 149 5.63 0.88 23.92
N PHE A 150 4.75 1.55 23.16
CA PHE A 150 4.83 1.58 21.71
C PHE A 150 6.22 2.02 21.22
N GLY A 151 6.76 3.11 21.79
CA GLY A 151 8.07 3.60 21.39
C GLY A 151 9.22 2.65 21.73
N GLU A 152 9.13 1.90 22.83
CA GLU A 152 10.11 0.86 23.17
C GLU A 152 10.13 -0.27 22.14
N TYR A 153 8.96 -0.74 21.67
CA TYR A 153 8.91 -1.72 20.59
C TYR A 153 9.53 -1.18 19.29
N MET A 154 9.23 0.08 18.93
CA MET A 154 9.83 0.70 17.74
C MET A 154 11.36 0.79 17.87
N ARG A 155 11.88 1.27 19.00
CA ARG A 155 13.32 1.37 19.26
C ARG A 155 14.02 0.02 19.18
N ARG A 156 13.42 -1.05 19.71
CA ARG A 156 13.95 -2.42 19.59
C ARG A 156 14.03 -2.90 18.16
N MET A 157 12.94 -2.75 17.38
CA MET A 157 12.95 -3.13 15.97
C MET A 157 14.01 -2.34 15.19
N ILE A 158 14.12 -1.02 15.43
CA ILE A 158 15.14 -0.16 14.81
C ILE A 158 16.55 -0.65 15.15
N ALA A 159 16.83 -0.95 16.41
CA ALA A 159 18.12 -1.45 16.87
C ALA A 159 18.48 -2.79 16.20
N ASP A 160 17.53 -3.72 16.11
CA ASP A 160 17.74 -5.02 15.44
C ASP A 160 18.04 -4.86 13.95
N VAL A 161 17.36 -3.93 13.25
CA VAL A 161 17.64 -3.63 11.83
C VAL A 161 19.04 -3.06 11.68
N LYS A 162 19.41 -2.05 12.49
CA LYS A 162 20.73 -1.42 12.49
C LYS A 162 21.83 -2.45 12.77
N ALA A 163 21.62 -3.36 13.73
CA ALA A 163 22.55 -4.42 14.07
C ALA A 163 22.81 -5.42 12.92
N ARG A 164 21.88 -5.55 11.98
CA ARG A 164 22.03 -6.35 10.75
C ARG A 164 22.62 -5.57 9.56
N GLY A 165 22.94 -4.28 9.75
CA GLY A 165 23.37 -3.38 8.69
C GLY A 165 22.23 -2.91 7.77
N GLY A 166 20.98 -3.22 8.12
CA GLY A 166 19.81 -2.73 7.42
C GLY A 166 19.53 -1.26 7.75
N ARG A 167 18.64 -0.65 6.97
CA ARG A 167 18.26 0.76 7.06
C ARG A 167 16.78 0.87 7.47
N PRO A 168 16.50 1.12 8.75
CA PRO A 168 15.12 1.23 9.23
C PRO A 168 14.50 2.58 8.89
N MET A 169 13.18 2.59 8.74
CA MET A 169 12.36 3.77 8.50
C MET A 169 10.98 3.56 9.12
N LEU A 170 10.42 4.60 9.74
CA LEU A 170 9.07 4.56 10.30
C LEU A 170 8.07 5.27 9.40
N PHE A 171 6.89 4.67 9.26
CA PHE A 171 5.75 5.28 8.58
C PHE A 171 4.65 5.55 9.62
N SER A 172 3.95 6.68 9.48
CA SER A 172 2.68 6.85 10.21
C SER A 172 1.60 5.93 9.62
N LEU A 173 0.60 5.61 10.46
CA LEU A 173 -0.53 4.77 10.07
C LEU A 173 -1.29 5.35 8.87
N THR A 174 -1.85 4.49 8.01
CA THR A 174 -2.85 4.95 7.04
C THR A 174 -4.06 5.62 7.73
N PRO A 175 -4.70 6.61 7.10
CA PRO A 175 -5.90 7.24 7.65
C PRO A 175 -7.08 6.27 7.72
N ARG A 176 -7.97 6.51 8.69
CA ARG A 176 -9.27 5.85 8.77
C ARG A 176 -10.29 6.63 7.96
N ASN A 177 -11.45 6.03 7.67
CA ASN A 177 -12.62 6.78 7.21
C ASN A 177 -13.19 7.58 8.39
N ALA A 178 -12.52 8.65 8.78
CA ALA A 178 -12.89 9.52 9.89
C ALA A 178 -12.66 10.97 9.47
N TRP A 179 -13.59 11.82 9.86
CA TRP A 179 -13.66 13.23 9.51
C TRP A 179 -13.86 13.99 10.81
N ASP A 180 -13.23 15.17 10.95
CA ASP A 180 -13.17 15.87 12.24
C ASP A 180 -14.56 16.24 12.77
N ASP A 181 -15.53 16.46 11.88
CA ASP A 181 -16.94 16.57 12.21
C ASP A 181 -17.84 16.11 11.04
N ALA A 182 -19.16 16.10 11.27
CA ALA A 182 -20.17 15.58 10.33
C ALA A 182 -20.16 16.29 8.96
N ASP A 183 -19.77 17.56 8.92
CA ASP A 183 -19.75 18.39 7.70
C ASP A 183 -18.33 18.68 7.20
N SER A 184 -17.30 18.39 8.00
CA SER A 184 -15.90 18.66 7.73
C SER A 184 -15.41 17.98 6.46
N THR A 185 -14.66 18.73 5.65
CA THR A 185 -13.92 18.20 4.51
C THR A 185 -12.52 17.72 4.91
N ILE A 186 -12.20 17.72 6.21
CA ILE A 186 -10.89 17.37 6.76
C ILE A 186 -10.95 15.98 7.38
N VAL A 187 -10.08 15.10 6.88
CA VAL A 187 -9.92 13.74 7.41
C VAL A 187 -9.20 13.79 8.76
N THR A 188 -9.65 13.03 9.75
CA THR A 188 -8.98 13.02 11.06
C THR A 188 -7.59 12.38 10.98
N ARG A 189 -6.55 13.15 11.33
CA ARG A 189 -5.17 12.66 11.40
C ARG A 189 -4.90 11.93 12.71
N VAL A 190 -4.06 10.91 12.67
CA VAL A 190 -3.57 10.20 13.88
C VAL A 190 -2.27 10.83 14.39
N ASN A 191 -2.25 12.16 14.51
CA ASN A 191 -1.06 12.97 14.81
C ASN A 191 -0.92 13.36 16.30
N LYS A 192 -1.70 12.72 17.19
CA LYS A 192 -1.62 12.91 18.65
C LYS A 192 -1.17 11.65 19.40
N THR A 193 -1.12 10.51 18.72
CA THR A 193 -0.79 9.20 19.30
C THR A 193 0.22 8.46 18.43
N TYR A 194 -0.10 7.29 17.87
CA TYR A 194 0.83 6.42 17.16
C TYR A 194 1.59 7.11 15.99
N GLY A 195 0.94 8.02 15.25
CA GLY A 195 1.64 8.81 14.22
C GLY A 195 2.67 9.77 14.82
N LEU A 196 2.31 10.48 15.91
CA LEU A 196 3.22 11.35 16.64
C LEU A 196 4.36 10.58 17.29
N TRP A 197 4.05 9.49 17.99
CA TRP A 197 5.05 8.66 18.67
C TRP A 197 6.03 8.03 17.68
N SER A 198 5.56 7.61 16.51
CA SER A 198 6.44 7.11 15.44
C SER A 198 7.38 8.22 14.93
N SER A 199 6.86 9.44 14.73
CA SER A 199 7.70 10.59 14.35
C SER A 199 8.76 10.90 15.41
N GLN A 200 8.38 10.94 16.68
CA GLN A 200 9.29 11.25 17.79
C GLN A 200 10.37 10.19 17.97
N VAL A 201 10.02 8.90 17.82
CA VAL A 201 11.00 7.82 17.86
C VAL A 201 11.96 7.90 16.68
N ALA A 202 11.46 8.16 15.47
CA ALA A 202 12.31 8.28 14.29
C ALA A 202 13.31 9.44 14.41
N GLU A 203 12.85 10.59 14.92
CA GLU A 203 13.71 11.74 15.22
C GLU A 203 14.78 11.39 16.26
N ALA A 204 14.39 10.79 17.38
CA ALA A 204 15.31 10.39 18.45
C ALA A 204 16.35 9.35 17.99
N GLU A 205 15.96 8.45 17.09
CA GLU A 205 16.81 7.39 16.54
C GLU A 205 17.63 7.83 15.31
N GLY A 206 17.41 9.05 14.81
CA GLY A 206 18.08 9.59 13.62
C GLY A 206 17.77 8.82 12.34
N ILE A 207 16.52 8.37 12.16
CA ILE A 207 16.09 7.59 11.00
C ILE A 207 14.95 8.30 10.23
N PRO A 208 14.73 7.95 8.95
CA PRO A 208 13.65 8.55 8.18
C PRO A 208 12.26 8.27 8.78
N PHE A 209 11.41 9.29 8.73
CA PHE A 209 9.98 9.20 9.01
C PHE A 209 9.17 9.71 7.83
N ILE A 210 8.17 8.93 7.40
CA ILE A 210 7.24 9.33 6.34
C ILE A 210 5.84 9.41 6.91
N ASP A 211 5.23 10.59 6.85
CA ASP A 211 3.86 10.81 7.30
C ASP A 211 2.82 10.34 6.27
N LEU A 212 2.72 9.02 6.10
CA LEU A 212 1.76 8.39 5.20
C LEU A 212 0.31 8.76 5.55
N ASN A 213 0.01 8.98 6.83
CA ASN A 213 -1.28 9.47 7.32
C ASN A 213 -1.65 10.77 6.62
N ASP A 214 -0.80 11.80 6.71
CA ASP A 214 -1.14 13.10 6.12
C ASP A 214 -1.16 13.06 4.58
N ILE A 215 -0.19 12.37 3.95
CA ILE A 215 -0.12 12.25 2.49
C ILE A 215 -1.40 11.63 1.93
N SER A 216 -1.85 10.52 2.51
CA SER A 216 -3.09 9.85 2.09
C SER A 216 -4.34 10.62 2.49
N ALA A 217 -4.37 11.25 3.67
CA ALA A 217 -5.51 12.04 4.11
C ALA A 217 -5.78 13.19 3.14
N ARG A 218 -4.76 13.90 2.69
CA ARG A 218 -4.89 14.96 1.67
C ARG A 218 -5.52 14.48 0.36
N LYS A 219 -5.28 13.22 -0.04
CA LYS A 219 -5.93 12.63 -1.22
C LYS A 219 -7.40 12.36 -0.95
N TYR A 220 -7.71 11.81 0.21
CA TYR A 220 -9.08 11.50 0.63
C TYR A 220 -9.94 12.77 0.72
N GLU A 221 -9.38 13.87 1.23
CA GLU A 221 -10.04 15.19 1.26
C GLU A 221 -10.43 15.67 -0.15
N ARG A 222 -9.53 15.52 -1.13
CA ARG A 222 -9.83 15.84 -2.54
C ARG A 222 -10.87 14.93 -3.16
N PHE A 223 -10.99 13.69 -2.69
CA PHE A 223 -12.00 12.75 -3.16
C PHE A 223 -13.39 13.05 -2.58
N GLY A 224 -13.44 13.58 -1.36
CA GLY A 224 -14.66 13.83 -0.62
C GLY A 224 -15.25 12.57 0.03
N LYS A 225 -16.17 12.77 0.99
CA LYS A 225 -16.74 11.73 1.85
C LYS A 225 -17.35 10.55 1.09
N GLU A 226 -18.19 10.86 0.10
CA GLU A 226 -18.93 9.84 -0.65
C GLU A 226 -18.00 8.89 -1.39
N LYS A 227 -17.01 9.44 -2.10
CA LYS A 227 -16.02 8.62 -2.81
C LYS A 227 -15.11 7.86 -1.88
N VAL A 228 -14.68 8.46 -0.77
CA VAL A 228 -13.87 7.75 0.24
C VAL A 228 -14.65 6.57 0.80
N LYS A 229 -15.92 6.78 1.18
CA LYS A 229 -16.77 5.71 1.70
C LYS A 229 -17.05 4.61 0.66
N ALA A 230 -17.33 4.97 -0.58
CA ALA A 230 -17.75 4.02 -1.62
C ALA A 230 -16.59 3.29 -2.30
N GLN A 231 -15.42 3.93 -2.42
CA GLN A 231 -14.33 3.45 -3.26
C GLN A 231 -13.03 3.19 -2.49
N VAL A 232 -12.72 3.93 -1.43
CA VAL A 232 -11.45 3.77 -0.69
C VAL A 232 -11.56 2.66 0.34
N PHE A 233 -12.65 2.64 1.09
CA PHE A 233 -12.89 1.65 2.16
C PHE A 233 -13.86 0.57 1.70
N TYR A 234 -13.72 -0.64 2.24
CA TYR A 234 -14.54 -1.78 1.84
C TYR A 234 -15.75 -2.01 2.75
N LEU A 235 -15.55 -2.56 3.95
CA LEU A 235 -16.65 -2.92 4.87
C LEU A 235 -16.62 -2.15 6.20
N ASP A 236 -15.50 -1.53 6.52
CA ASP A 236 -15.32 -0.80 7.77
C ASP A 236 -14.48 0.46 7.53
N ARG A 237 -14.10 1.13 8.62
CA ARG A 237 -13.42 2.44 8.58
C ARG A 237 -11.89 2.31 8.52
N ILE A 238 -11.35 1.10 8.42
CA ILE A 238 -9.90 0.81 8.48
C ILE A 238 -9.44 0.09 7.22
N HIS A 239 -10.14 -0.96 6.81
CA HIS A 239 -9.74 -1.82 5.71
C HIS A 239 -10.13 -1.21 4.36
N THR A 240 -9.12 -1.06 3.52
CA THR A 240 -9.27 -0.50 2.18
C THR A 240 -9.72 -1.54 1.16
N SER A 241 -10.45 -1.06 0.14
CA SER A 241 -10.62 -1.78 -1.11
C SER A 241 -9.28 -1.85 -1.88
N GLU A 242 -9.27 -2.54 -3.02
CA GLU A 242 -8.12 -2.49 -3.93
C GLU A 242 -7.76 -1.05 -4.35
N TYR A 243 -8.76 -0.23 -4.68
CA TYR A 243 -8.55 1.16 -5.04
C TYR A 243 -7.90 1.95 -3.90
N GLY A 244 -8.41 1.84 -2.67
CA GLY A 244 -7.84 2.51 -1.51
C GLY A 244 -6.41 2.07 -1.20
N ALA A 245 -6.13 0.77 -1.34
CA ALA A 245 -4.79 0.22 -1.13
C ALA A 245 -3.78 0.74 -2.16
N ARG A 246 -4.17 0.86 -3.44
CA ARG A 246 -3.35 1.47 -4.50
C ARG A 246 -3.09 2.95 -4.25
N VAL A 247 -4.10 3.70 -3.79
CA VAL A 247 -3.93 5.11 -3.39
C VAL A 247 -2.89 5.24 -2.28
N ASN A 248 -2.95 4.40 -1.25
CA ASN A 248 -1.99 4.40 -0.15
C ASN A 248 -0.58 3.98 -0.59
N ALA A 249 -0.45 2.99 -1.48
CA ALA A 249 0.85 2.60 -2.04
C ALA A 249 1.49 3.73 -2.86
N ALA A 250 0.68 4.46 -3.63
CA ALA A 250 1.14 5.65 -4.34
C ALA A 250 1.57 6.76 -3.37
N SER A 251 0.82 6.99 -2.29
CA SER A 251 1.20 7.93 -1.21
C SER A 251 2.52 7.55 -0.54
N ALA A 252 2.75 6.27 -0.27
CA ALA A 252 4.01 5.76 0.26
C ALA A 252 5.18 6.05 -0.70
N ALA A 253 5.02 5.77 -1.99
CA ALA A 253 6.04 6.05 -2.99
C ALA A 253 6.29 7.56 -3.21
N GLU A 254 5.25 8.39 -3.11
CA GLU A 254 5.37 9.86 -3.11
C GLU A 254 6.17 10.36 -1.91
N GLY A 255 5.86 9.85 -0.71
CA GLY A 255 6.60 10.16 0.51
C GLY A 255 8.08 9.81 0.39
N ILE A 256 8.39 8.60 -0.10
CA ILE A 256 9.79 8.14 -0.30
C ILE A 256 10.51 9.07 -1.28
N ARG A 257 9.86 9.43 -2.40
CA ARG A 257 10.44 10.30 -3.42
C ARG A 257 10.68 11.73 -2.92
N ALA A 258 9.76 12.24 -2.10
CA ALA A 258 9.83 13.61 -1.58
C ALA A 258 10.79 13.75 -0.39
N TYR A 259 11.19 12.65 0.26
CA TYR A 259 12.07 12.71 1.42
C TYR A 259 13.51 13.10 1.01
N PRO A 260 14.05 14.23 1.53
CA PRO A 260 15.37 14.72 1.12
C PRO A 260 16.49 13.72 1.44
N GLY A 261 17.31 13.40 0.44
CA GLY A 261 18.49 12.53 0.61
C GLY A 261 18.17 11.05 0.88
N LEU A 262 16.91 10.61 0.77
CA LEU A 262 16.56 9.21 0.98
C LEU A 262 17.03 8.36 -0.21
N GLU A 263 18.14 7.63 -0.03
CA GLU A 263 18.70 6.75 -1.06
C GLU A 263 17.70 5.71 -1.60
N LEU A 264 16.67 5.31 -0.82
CA LEU A 264 15.63 4.40 -1.30
C LEU A 264 14.90 4.94 -2.55
N ALA A 265 14.79 6.26 -2.70
CA ALA A 265 14.12 6.90 -3.83
C ALA A 265 14.76 6.58 -5.19
N GLN A 266 16.07 6.25 -5.23
CA GLN A 266 16.77 5.90 -6.48
C GLN A 266 16.28 4.59 -7.11
N TYR A 267 15.64 3.74 -6.32
CA TYR A 267 15.08 2.47 -6.77
C TYR A 267 13.63 2.61 -7.25
N LEU A 268 12.99 3.76 -7.00
CA LEU A 268 11.65 4.00 -7.50
C LEU A 268 11.67 4.10 -9.03
N LEU A 269 10.63 3.57 -9.66
CA LEU A 269 10.34 3.92 -11.05
C LEU A 269 10.17 5.45 -11.14
N PRO A 270 10.51 6.08 -12.28
CA PRO A 270 10.36 7.53 -12.43
C PRO A 270 8.91 7.96 -12.18
N SER A 271 8.72 9.23 -11.79
CA SER A 271 7.38 9.77 -11.68
C SER A 271 6.74 9.87 -13.07
N VAL A 272 5.41 9.94 -13.14
CA VAL A 272 4.70 10.06 -14.43
C VAL A 272 5.13 11.34 -15.17
N ALA A 273 5.48 12.40 -14.45
CA ALA A 273 6.03 13.64 -15.03
C ALA A 273 7.41 13.44 -15.70
N ASP A 274 8.20 12.48 -15.23
CA ASP A 274 9.56 12.23 -15.72
C ASP A 274 9.61 11.25 -16.92
N THR A 275 8.55 10.46 -17.13
CA THR A 275 8.51 9.37 -18.14
C THR A 275 7.59 9.63 -19.32
N MET A 276 6.89 10.76 -19.33
CA MET A 276 5.97 11.15 -20.40
C MET A 276 6.45 12.48 -20.99
N PRO A 277 7.09 12.49 -22.18
CA PRO A 277 7.31 13.72 -22.93
C PRO A 277 5.96 14.41 -23.13
N GLY A 278 5.80 15.58 -22.52
CA GLY A 278 4.55 16.33 -22.59
C GLY A 278 4.14 16.94 -21.26
N ILE A 279 4.36 16.29 -20.10
CA ILE A 279 3.84 16.75 -18.80
C ILE A 279 4.44 18.09 -18.33
N THR A 280 3.86 19.19 -18.78
CA THR A 280 4.12 20.57 -18.36
C THR A 280 3.07 21.01 -17.34
N ASN A 281 3.49 21.13 -16.08
CA ASN A 281 2.83 22.03 -15.14
C ASN A 281 3.21 23.47 -15.54
N ASN A 282 2.51 24.07 -16.49
CA ASN A 282 2.64 25.50 -16.76
C ASN A 282 1.51 26.27 -16.06
N ALA A 283 1.86 27.43 -15.51
CA ALA A 283 1.03 28.24 -14.63
C ALA A 283 -0.18 28.92 -15.29
N ASP A 284 -0.53 28.61 -16.55
CA ASP A 284 -1.39 29.45 -17.40
C ASP A 284 -2.68 28.78 -17.95
N GLY A 285 -3.14 27.62 -17.46
CA GLY A 285 -4.49 27.08 -17.76
C GLY A 285 -4.55 25.65 -18.33
N PRO A 286 -5.76 25.06 -18.49
CA PRO A 286 -5.97 23.61 -18.44
C PRO A 286 -5.89 22.95 -19.83
N THR A 287 -4.89 22.10 -20.12
CA THR A 287 -4.91 21.14 -21.26
C THR A 287 -3.87 19.99 -21.11
N VAL A 288 -4.40 18.79 -20.81
CA VAL A 288 -4.19 17.42 -21.38
C VAL A 288 -2.84 16.72 -21.51
N TYR A 289 -2.80 15.45 -21.06
CA TYR A 289 -1.89 14.39 -21.54
C TYR A 289 -2.57 13.23 -22.24
N VAL A 290 -1.91 12.80 -23.32
CA VAL A 290 -2.26 11.73 -24.26
C VAL A 290 -1.85 10.38 -23.69
N VAL A 291 -2.82 9.49 -23.50
CA VAL A 291 -2.59 8.14 -22.98
C VAL A 291 -2.67 7.14 -24.13
N GLY A 292 -1.49 6.63 -24.49
CA GLY A 292 -1.26 5.68 -25.58
C GLY A 292 -0.41 6.34 -26.67
N ARG A 293 0.82 5.86 -26.87
CA ARG A 293 1.52 6.13 -28.13
C ARG A 293 0.78 5.36 -29.23
N ASP A 294 1.02 5.76 -30.47
CA ASP A 294 0.85 4.96 -31.69
C ASP A 294 1.31 3.49 -31.54
N GLU A 295 1.21 2.68 -32.61
CA GLU A 295 1.45 1.22 -32.75
C GLU A 295 2.60 0.57 -31.92
N SER A 296 3.47 1.36 -31.28
CA SER A 296 4.53 0.99 -30.34
C SER A 296 4.21 1.11 -28.83
N GLY A 297 3.05 1.64 -28.42
CA GLY A 297 2.68 1.91 -27.02
C GLY A 297 2.09 0.72 -26.24
N PRO A 298 2.01 0.80 -24.88
CA PRO A 298 1.39 -0.26 -24.07
C PRO A 298 -0.10 -0.36 -24.36
N THR A 299 -0.68 -1.56 -24.25
CA THR A 299 -2.13 -1.75 -24.37
C THR A 299 -2.89 -1.05 -23.22
N PRO A 300 -4.18 -0.70 -23.39
CA PRO A 300 -5.04 -0.22 -22.31
C PRO A 300 -4.97 -1.08 -21.05
N ARG A 301 -4.95 -2.41 -21.22
CA ARG A 301 -4.79 -3.35 -20.11
C ARG A 301 -3.45 -3.21 -19.43
N ALA A 302 -2.34 -3.26 -20.18
CA ALA A 302 -1.00 -3.07 -19.63
C ALA A 302 -0.88 -1.73 -18.89
N PHE A 303 -1.53 -0.69 -19.41
CA PHE A 303 -1.52 0.64 -18.85
C PHE A 303 -2.32 0.73 -17.54
N ILE A 304 -3.47 0.08 -17.45
CA ILE A 304 -4.28 0.01 -16.23
C ILE A 304 -3.63 -0.91 -15.18
N GLU A 305 -3.24 -2.13 -15.56
CA GLU A 305 -2.73 -3.15 -14.63
C GLU A 305 -1.37 -2.76 -14.03
N SER A 306 -0.54 -2.03 -14.77
CA SER A 306 0.72 -1.44 -14.24
C SER A 306 0.49 -0.29 -13.26
N GLY A 307 -0.76 0.14 -13.04
CA GLY A 307 -1.11 1.29 -12.21
C GLY A 307 -0.73 2.64 -12.82
N ARG A 308 -0.36 2.69 -14.11
CA ARG A 308 -0.11 3.96 -14.81
C ARG A 308 -1.40 4.77 -14.94
N TRP A 309 -2.53 4.13 -15.23
CA TRP A 309 -3.84 4.80 -15.21
C TRP A 309 -4.22 5.32 -13.82
N ASP A 310 -4.05 4.51 -12.77
CA ASP A 310 -4.35 4.94 -11.39
C ASP A 310 -3.60 6.23 -11.02
N ARG A 311 -2.36 6.38 -11.50
CA ARG A 311 -1.55 7.60 -11.28
C ARG A 311 -2.13 8.79 -12.04
N VAL A 312 -2.53 8.63 -13.30
CA VAL A 312 -3.20 9.69 -14.09
C VAL A 312 -4.51 10.10 -13.41
N TYR A 313 -5.38 9.13 -13.14
CA TYR A 313 -6.67 9.32 -12.48
C TYR A 313 -6.56 10.10 -11.16
N ASN A 314 -5.56 9.77 -10.34
CA ASN A 314 -5.35 10.45 -9.05
C ASN A 314 -4.85 11.90 -9.18
N SER A 315 -4.29 12.28 -10.34
CA SER A 315 -3.85 13.64 -10.64
C SER A 315 -4.92 14.53 -11.29
N LEU A 316 -6.01 13.94 -11.80
CA LEU A 316 -7.06 14.66 -12.51
C LEU A 316 -7.80 15.67 -11.61
N ARG A 317 -8.02 16.86 -12.16
CA ARG A 317 -8.84 17.95 -11.63
C ARG A 317 -10.06 18.20 -12.53
N PRO A 318 -11.17 18.74 -11.98
CA PRO A 318 -12.29 19.16 -12.80
C PRO A 318 -11.87 20.14 -13.90
N GLY A 319 -12.30 19.90 -15.13
CA GLY A 319 -11.94 20.69 -16.32
C GLY A 319 -10.66 20.23 -17.03
N ASP A 320 -9.87 19.32 -16.44
CA ASP A 320 -8.78 18.69 -17.17
C ASP A 320 -9.36 17.92 -18.36
N LYS A 321 -8.72 17.96 -19.53
CA LYS A 321 -9.08 17.04 -20.61
C LYS A 321 -8.10 15.87 -20.67
N VAL A 322 -8.56 14.71 -21.15
CA VAL A 322 -7.79 13.48 -21.18
C VAL A 322 -7.88 12.89 -22.59
N CYS A 323 -6.79 12.97 -23.35
CA CYS A 323 -6.74 12.37 -24.68
C CYS A 323 -6.43 10.88 -24.56
N ILE A 324 -7.30 10.03 -25.11
CA ILE A 324 -7.18 8.58 -25.09
C ILE A 324 -6.79 8.15 -26.50
N CYS A 325 -5.58 7.64 -26.68
CA CYS A 325 -4.98 7.31 -27.98
C CYS A 325 -4.41 5.89 -27.97
N PHE A 326 -5.24 4.91 -27.64
CA PHE A 326 -4.87 3.51 -27.80
C PHE A 326 -5.30 3.01 -29.17
N THR A 327 -4.55 2.06 -29.72
CA THR A 327 -4.94 1.38 -30.96
C THR A 327 -5.19 -0.09 -30.65
N GLU A 328 -6.16 -0.70 -31.34
CA GLU A 328 -6.32 -2.17 -31.31
C GLU A 328 -5.08 -2.88 -31.90
N ALA A 329 -4.28 -2.20 -32.72
CA ALA A 329 -3.03 -2.72 -33.28
C ALA A 329 -1.94 -2.96 -32.23
N CYS A 330 -2.04 -2.36 -31.05
CA CYS A 330 -1.16 -2.68 -29.90
C CYS A 330 -1.51 -4.03 -29.26
N ASN A 331 -2.64 -4.65 -29.62
CA ASN A 331 -3.06 -5.94 -29.08
C ASN A 331 -2.21 -7.06 -29.69
N THR A 332 -1.57 -7.84 -28.85
CA THR A 332 -0.85 -9.04 -29.28
C THR A 332 -1.82 -10.22 -29.27
N ASP A 333 -2.04 -10.88 -30.41
CA ASP A 333 -2.86 -12.11 -30.52
C ASP A 333 -2.24 -13.34 -29.80
N ARG A 334 -1.16 -13.15 -29.03
CA ARG A 334 -0.41 -14.23 -28.39
C ARG A 334 -0.71 -14.26 -26.89
N GLU A 335 -1.33 -15.35 -26.43
CA GLU A 335 -1.48 -15.69 -25.00
C GLU A 335 -0.15 -15.79 -24.22
N SER A 336 1.00 -15.71 -24.92
CA SER A 336 2.34 -15.68 -24.32
C SER A 336 2.75 -14.31 -23.76
N ASP A 337 2.13 -13.21 -24.21
CA ASP A 337 2.40 -11.87 -23.69
C ASP A 337 1.40 -11.51 -22.59
N GLU A 338 1.73 -11.91 -21.37
CA GLU A 338 0.80 -11.88 -20.23
C GLU A 338 0.29 -10.47 -19.87
N ASP A 339 1.10 -9.47 -20.17
CA ASP A 339 0.89 -8.07 -19.77
C ASP A 339 0.11 -7.27 -20.83
N SER A 340 0.05 -7.71 -22.09
CA SER A 340 -0.56 -6.95 -23.19
C SER A 340 -1.87 -7.54 -23.73
N PHE A 341 -2.11 -8.84 -23.58
CA PHE A 341 -3.26 -9.52 -24.18
C PHE A 341 -4.62 -8.98 -23.73
N MET A 342 -5.50 -8.62 -24.66
CA MET A 342 -6.90 -8.22 -24.42
C MET A 342 -7.85 -8.96 -25.36
N LEU A 343 -9.12 -9.09 -24.97
CA LEU A 343 -10.13 -9.57 -25.91
C LEU A 343 -10.36 -8.50 -26.99
N PRO A 344 -10.43 -8.87 -28.28
CA PRO A 344 -10.81 -7.92 -29.32
C PRO A 344 -12.28 -7.49 -29.16
N GLY A 345 -12.61 -6.31 -29.68
CA GLY A 345 -14.00 -5.83 -29.75
C GLY A 345 -14.33 -4.67 -28.80
N SER A 346 -15.44 -4.01 -29.10
CA SER A 346 -15.91 -2.79 -28.42
C SER A 346 -16.93 -3.04 -27.30
N GLY A 347 -17.30 -4.29 -27.03
CA GLY A 347 -18.27 -4.70 -26.00
C GLY A 347 -17.69 -4.72 -24.59
N GLU A 348 -18.43 -5.24 -23.60
CA GLU A 348 -18.02 -5.31 -22.17
C GLU A 348 -17.68 -6.72 -21.70
N GLU A 349 -17.40 -7.60 -22.65
CA GLU A 349 -17.17 -9.01 -22.36
C GLU A 349 -15.86 -9.21 -21.59
N SER A 350 -15.83 -10.29 -20.82
CA SER A 350 -14.63 -10.74 -20.13
C SER A 350 -14.50 -12.25 -20.21
N LYS A 351 -13.27 -12.74 -20.08
CA LYS A 351 -12.98 -14.18 -20.04
C LYS A 351 -11.83 -14.45 -19.09
N VAL A 352 -11.91 -15.57 -18.39
CA VAL A 352 -10.83 -16.04 -17.53
C VAL A 352 -9.80 -16.80 -18.36
N TYR A 353 -8.54 -16.39 -18.25
CA TYR A 353 -7.39 -17.05 -18.88
C TYR A 353 -6.45 -17.58 -17.81
N LYS A 354 -5.91 -18.78 -18.04
CA LYS A 354 -4.74 -19.27 -17.31
C LYS A 354 -3.50 -18.83 -18.08
N MET A 355 -2.77 -17.89 -17.52
CA MET A 355 -1.64 -17.27 -18.20
C MET A 355 -0.49 -18.28 -18.35
N SER A 356 0.06 -18.36 -19.56
CA SER A 356 0.95 -19.46 -19.98
C SER A 356 2.32 -19.44 -19.30
N ARG A 357 2.83 -18.27 -18.89
CA ARG A 357 4.16 -18.09 -18.32
C ARG A 357 4.16 -18.13 -16.78
N SER A 358 3.12 -17.62 -16.14
CA SER A 358 2.99 -17.55 -14.68
C SER A 358 2.07 -18.61 -14.09
N GLY A 359 1.26 -19.29 -14.92
CA GLY A 359 0.26 -20.26 -14.50
C GLY A 359 -0.92 -19.65 -13.72
N ARG A 360 -0.97 -18.33 -13.58
CA ARG A 360 -1.98 -17.60 -12.81
C ARG A 360 -3.26 -17.45 -13.61
N TYR A 361 -4.40 -17.45 -12.94
CA TYR A 361 -5.67 -17.07 -13.57
C TYR A 361 -5.81 -15.54 -13.60
N ARG A 362 -6.28 -15.01 -14.72
CA ARG A 362 -6.55 -13.59 -14.95
C ARG A 362 -7.90 -13.43 -15.64
N VAL A 363 -8.66 -12.42 -15.23
CA VAL A 363 -9.83 -11.96 -15.98
C VAL A 363 -9.32 -10.97 -17.03
N VAL A 364 -9.60 -11.24 -18.30
CA VAL A 364 -9.21 -10.39 -19.43
C VAL A 364 -10.49 -9.82 -20.03
N TYR A 365 -10.53 -8.49 -20.17
CA TYR A 365 -11.66 -7.78 -20.75
C TYR A 365 -11.40 -7.42 -22.21
N THR A 366 -12.45 -6.99 -22.90
CA THR A 366 -12.37 -6.40 -24.23
C THR A 366 -11.66 -5.06 -24.24
N TYR A 367 -11.09 -4.71 -25.40
CA TYR A 367 -10.56 -3.37 -25.66
C TYR A 367 -11.58 -2.27 -25.29
N GLY A 368 -12.83 -2.42 -25.75
CA GLY A 368 -13.91 -1.48 -25.46
C GLY A 368 -14.17 -1.27 -23.97
N TRP A 369 -14.06 -2.33 -23.15
CA TRP A 369 -14.21 -2.23 -21.70
C TRP A 369 -13.12 -1.35 -21.08
N TYR A 370 -11.85 -1.56 -21.44
CA TYR A 370 -10.73 -0.80 -20.88
C TYR A 370 -10.81 0.68 -21.25
N ILE A 371 -11.19 1.01 -22.49
CA ILE A 371 -11.41 2.39 -22.93
C ILE A 371 -12.56 3.04 -22.16
N ARG A 372 -13.70 2.34 -22.03
CA ARG A 372 -14.85 2.84 -21.26
C ARG A 372 -14.50 3.08 -19.80
N LYS A 373 -13.71 2.19 -19.19
CA LYS A 373 -13.21 2.41 -17.82
C LYS A 373 -12.47 3.73 -17.70
N ILE A 374 -11.51 4.01 -18.59
CA ILE A 374 -10.73 5.26 -18.58
C ILE A 374 -11.64 6.47 -18.77
N MET A 375 -12.58 6.41 -19.71
CA MET A 375 -13.52 7.50 -19.97
C MET A 375 -14.43 7.79 -18.77
N GLN A 376 -14.98 6.74 -18.15
CA GLN A 376 -15.83 6.86 -16.98
C GLN A 376 -15.07 7.46 -15.80
N ASP A 377 -13.85 6.97 -15.56
CA ASP A 377 -12.94 7.48 -14.55
C ASP A 377 -12.62 8.99 -14.78
N CYS A 378 -12.52 9.46 -16.04
CA CYS A 378 -12.39 10.89 -16.35
C CYS A 378 -13.64 11.68 -15.96
N VAL A 379 -14.81 11.23 -16.40
CA VAL A 379 -16.09 11.91 -16.14
C VAL A 379 -16.35 12.01 -14.64
N GLU A 380 -16.06 10.96 -13.88
CA GLU A 380 -16.13 10.96 -12.41
C GLU A 380 -15.24 12.01 -11.73
N LYS A 381 -14.14 12.39 -12.37
CA LYS A 381 -13.21 13.43 -11.90
C LYS A 381 -13.58 14.84 -12.35
N GLY A 382 -14.69 14.99 -13.09
CA GLY A 382 -15.05 16.23 -13.76
C GLY A 382 -14.08 16.57 -14.91
N ALA A 383 -13.28 15.61 -15.36
CA ALA A 383 -12.40 15.75 -16.51
C ALA A 383 -13.16 15.42 -17.80
N VAL A 384 -12.67 15.95 -18.92
CA VAL A 384 -13.26 15.80 -20.26
C VAL A 384 -12.46 14.76 -21.05
N PRO A 385 -12.92 13.50 -21.18
CA PRO A 385 -12.24 12.53 -22.02
C PRO A 385 -12.42 12.87 -23.50
N GLU A 386 -11.34 12.77 -24.29
CA GLU A 386 -11.32 12.90 -25.74
C GLU A 386 -10.71 11.63 -26.33
N LEU A 387 -11.52 10.79 -26.99
CA LEU A 387 -11.02 9.63 -27.72
C LEU A 387 -10.49 10.08 -29.09
N ARG A 388 -9.28 9.67 -29.48
CA ARG A 388 -8.68 9.99 -30.79
C ARG A 388 -8.22 8.75 -31.53
#